data_AF-A0A7R9HEB9-F1
#
_entry.id   AF-A0A7R9HEB9-F1
#
_cell.length_a   1.000
_cell.length_b   1.000
_cell.length_c   1.000
_cell.angle_alpha   90.00
_cell.angle_beta   90.00
_cell.angle_gamma   90.00
#
_symmetry.space_group_name_H-M   'P 1'
#
loop_
_entity.id
_entity.type
_entity.pdbx_description
1 polymer ?
#
loop_
_entity_poly.entity_id
_entity_poly.type
_entity_poly.pdbx_seq_one_letter_code
_entity_poly.pdbx_strand_id
1 'polypeptide(L)'
;MCAVSQHQRSRMRGEVNRPPLPSSDLLLELSSLKDKLSKMSSDCHRDKLPEYEAHLPVIYAVTPTYARLVQKAELTRLSHTFLLVPNLHWIVVEDAEGPSSLVMKLLQHSKLNHTLLHKPTPKPQKLTEKVN
;
A
#
# COMPACT_ATOMS: atom_id res chain seq x y z
N MET A 1 37.47 70.82 18.35
CA MET A 1 38.80 70.28 18.71
C MET A 1 38.61 69.20 19.78
N CYS A 2 39.31 68.06 19.64
CA CYS A 2 39.58 66.93 20.57
C CYS A 2 38.92 66.89 21.97
N ALA A 3 38.68 65.76 22.64
CA ALA A 3 38.70 64.32 22.38
C ALA A 3 38.42 63.70 23.76
N VAL A 4 37.49 62.74 23.93
CA VAL A 4 37.51 61.84 25.11
C VAL A 4 36.95 60.45 24.80
N SER A 5 37.79 59.46 25.11
CA SER A 5 37.59 58.07 25.53
C SER A 5 36.81 57.05 24.71
N GLN A 6 37.58 56.03 24.35
CA GLN A 6 37.22 54.66 24.11
C GLN A 6 36.27 54.10 25.18
N HIS A 7 35.21 53.43 24.75
CA HIS A 7 34.49 52.45 25.57
C HIS A 7 34.36 51.15 24.77
N GLN A 8 35.03 50.12 25.27
CA GLN A 8 34.99 48.76 24.77
C GLN A 8 33.56 48.22 24.84
N ARG A 9 32.97 47.86 23.70
CA ARG A 9 31.83 46.93 23.67
C ARG A 9 32.34 45.59 23.16
N SER A 10 32.69 44.72 24.10
CA SER A 10 32.88 43.29 23.86
C SER A 10 31.61 42.73 23.22
N ARG A 11 31.66 42.47 21.92
CA ARG A 11 30.59 41.78 21.19
C ARG A 11 30.78 40.29 21.45
N MET A 12 30.18 39.81 22.53
CA MET A 12 30.06 38.38 22.83
C MET A 12 29.42 37.69 21.62
N ARG A 13 30.22 36.98 20.82
CA ARG A 13 29.72 36.06 19.81
C ARG A 13 29.14 34.88 20.57
N GLY A 14 27.81 34.83 20.67
CA GLY A 14 27.10 33.64 21.10
C GLY A 14 27.48 32.49 20.17
N GLU A 15 28.22 31.54 20.70
CA GLU A 15 28.59 30.30 20.04
C GLU A 15 27.30 29.50 19.85
N VAL A 16 26.78 29.47 18.61
CA VAL A 16 25.69 28.57 18.26
C VAL A 16 26.25 27.16 18.38
N ASN A 17 25.90 26.46 19.46
CA ASN A 17 26.22 25.05 19.66
C ASN A 17 25.75 24.25 18.44
N ARG A 18 26.67 23.98 17.50
CA ARG A 18 26.42 23.00 16.44
C ARG A 18 26.44 21.63 17.12
N PRO A 19 25.42 20.79 16.91
CA PRO A 19 25.46 19.43 17.45
C PRO A 19 26.72 18.74 16.92
N PRO A 20 27.41 17.94 17.76
CA PRO A 20 28.61 17.23 17.34
C PRO A 20 28.27 16.40 16.11
N LEU A 21 29.06 16.56 15.05
CA LEU A 21 28.92 15.75 13.86
C LEU A 21 29.10 14.27 14.27
N PRO A 22 28.22 13.37 13.81
CA PRO A 22 28.31 11.96 14.17
C PRO A 22 29.69 11.43 13.78
N SER A 23 30.34 10.71 14.71
CA SER A 23 31.62 10.04 14.48
C SER A 23 31.56 9.22 13.19
N SER A 24 32.65 9.19 12.41
CA SER A 24 32.76 8.44 11.14
C SER A 24 32.22 7.02 11.23
N ASP A 25 32.41 6.39 12.39
CA ASP A 25 32.00 5.03 12.68
C ASP A 25 30.47 4.88 12.70
N LEU A 26 29.74 5.89 13.20
CA LEU A 26 28.28 5.92 13.16
C LEU A 26 27.74 6.13 11.73
N LEU A 27 28.47 6.88 10.89
CA LEU A 27 28.11 7.02 9.48
C LEU A 27 28.23 5.69 8.72
N LEU A 28 29.29 4.92 9.03
CA LEU A 28 29.54 3.60 8.44
C LEU A 28 28.52 2.56 8.93
N GLU A 29 28.09 2.63 10.19
CA GLU A 29 27.01 1.78 10.68
C GLU A 29 25.67 2.10 10.02
N LEU A 30 25.33 3.38 9.85
CA LEU A 30 24.09 3.81 9.19
C LEU A 30 24.04 3.42 7.71
N SER A 31 25.17 3.48 6.98
CA SER A 31 25.22 2.99 5.60
C SER A 31 25.05 1.47 5.53
N SER A 32 25.75 0.73 6.39
CA SER A 32 25.63 -0.73 6.48
C SER A 32 24.21 -1.19 6.85
N LEU A 33 23.53 -0.47 7.75
CA LEU A 33 22.13 -0.73 8.10
C LEU A 33 21.18 -0.42 6.95
N LYS A 34 21.39 0.69 6.23
CA LYS A 34 20.60 1.02 5.03
C LYS A 34 20.77 -0.04 3.95
N ASP A 35 21.99 -0.53 3.74
CA ASP A 35 22.29 -1.59 2.76
C ASP A 35 21.68 -2.94 3.15
N LYS A 36 21.64 -3.26 4.45
CA LYS A 36 20.92 -4.45 4.95
C LYS A 36 19.41 -4.33 4.73
N LEU A 37 18.83 -3.15 4.96
CA LEU A 37 17.40 -2.88 4.75
C LEU A 37 17.02 -2.94 3.27
N SER A 38 17.87 -2.43 2.37
CA SER A 38 17.66 -2.54 0.92
C SER A 38 17.75 -3.99 0.45
N LYS A 39 18.73 -4.76 0.96
CA LYS A 39 18.89 -6.18 0.64
C LYS A 39 17.75 -7.05 1.19
N MET A 40 17.34 -6.83 2.44
CA MET A 40 16.18 -7.52 3.03
C MET A 40 14.85 -7.17 2.35
N SER A 41 14.73 -5.95 1.79
CA SER A 41 13.55 -5.55 1.01
C SER A 41 13.59 -6.04 -0.45
N SER A 42 14.75 -6.41 -1.00
CA SER A 42 14.83 -7.13 -2.28
C SER A 42 14.57 -8.64 -2.15
N ASP A 43 14.82 -9.22 -0.98
CA ASP A 43 14.54 -10.63 -0.69
C ASP A 43 13.06 -10.88 -0.34
N CYS A 44 12.26 -9.83 -0.14
CA CYS A 44 10.82 -9.94 -0.33
C CYS A 44 10.54 -9.70 -1.81
N HIS A 45 10.26 -10.78 -2.53
CA HIS A 45 9.69 -10.68 -3.88
C HIS A 45 8.32 -10.02 -3.73
N ARG A 46 8.29 -8.68 -3.67
CA ARG A 46 7.07 -7.89 -3.74
C ARG A 46 6.52 -8.18 -5.12
N ASP A 47 5.60 -9.16 -5.20
CA ASP A 47 4.90 -9.55 -6.42
C ASP A 47 4.48 -8.26 -7.12
N LYS A 48 5.24 -7.84 -8.14
CA LYS A 48 4.96 -6.63 -8.88
C LYS A 48 3.66 -6.93 -9.61
N LEU A 49 2.61 -6.16 -9.32
CA LEU A 49 1.36 -6.30 -10.03
C LEU A 49 1.59 -6.14 -11.54
N PRO A 50 0.84 -6.88 -12.39
CA PRO A 50 1.01 -6.79 -13.84
C PRO A 50 0.74 -5.35 -14.30
N GLU A 51 1.70 -4.77 -15.03
CA GLU A 51 1.51 -3.46 -15.65
C GLU A 51 0.54 -3.58 -16.83
N TYR A 52 -0.28 -2.55 -17.05
CA TYR A 52 -1.18 -2.51 -18.20
C TYR A 52 -0.38 -2.22 -19.48
N GLU A 53 -0.63 -3.01 -20.52
CA GLU A 53 -0.09 -2.78 -21.86
C GLU A 53 -0.70 -1.52 -22.48
N ALA A 54 0.12 -0.52 -22.81
CA ALA A 54 -0.33 0.80 -23.24
C ALA A 54 -1.20 0.81 -24.51
N HIS A 55 -1.07 -0.22 -25.36
CA HIS A 55 -1.80 -0.32 -26.63
C HIS A 55 -3.12 -1.10 -26.54
N LEU A 56 -3.42 -1.70 -25.38
CA LEU A 56 -4.65 -2.45 -25.17
C LEU A 56 -5.58 -1.72 -24.18
N PRO A 57 -6.91 -1.71 -24.45
CA PRO A 57 -7.86 -1.16 -23.50
C PRO A 57 -7.90 -2.01 -22.21
N VAL A 58 -8.19 -1.35 -21.08
CA VAL A 58 -8.37 -2.04 -19.79
C VAL A 58 -9.79 -2.57 -19.67
N ILE A 59 -9.93 -3.85 -19.32
CA ILE A 59 -11.21 -4.49 -19.06
C ILE A 59 -11.50 -4.42 -17.56
N TYR A 60 -12.59 -3.75 -17.20
CA TYR A 60 -13.06 -3.68 -15.81
C TYR A 60 -14.11 -4.77 -15.55
N ALA A 61 -13.68 -5.87 -14.93
CA ALA A 61 -14.58 -6.95 -14.55
C ALA A 61 -15.21 -6.63 -13.19
N VAL A 62 -16.50 -6.30 -13.17
CA VAL A 62 -17.25 -6.03 -11.92
C VAL A 62 -17.91 -7.31 -11.44
N THR A 63 -17.54 -7.80 -10.26
CA THR A 63 -18.06 -9.04 -9.67
C THR A 63 -18.69 -8.76 -8.31
N PRO A 64 -20.03 -8.64 -8.23
CA PRO A 64 -20.71 -8.63 -6.94
C PRO A 64 -20.61 -10.01 -6.29
N THR A 65 -20.40 -10.05 -4.98
CA THR A 65 -20.29 -11.29 -4.21
C THR A 65 -20.86 -11.11 -2.81
N TYR A 66 -21.27 -12.19 -2.16
CA TYR A 66 -21.79 -12.17 -0.79
C TYR A 66 -21.32 -13.41 -0.03
N ALA A 67 -21.36 -13.34 1.30
CA ALA A 67 -20.90 -14.41 2.16
C ALA A 67 -21.74 -15.68 1.99
N ARG A 68 -21.10 -16.76 1.52
CA ARG A 68 -21.67 -18.12 1.43
C ARG A 68 -20.56 -19.17 1.46
N LEU A 69 -20.90 -20.42 1.78
CA LEU A 69 -19.91 -21.51 1.92
C LEU A 69 -19.05 -21.70 0.66
N VAL A 70 -19.65 -21.56 -0.52
CA VAL A 70 -18.96 -21.75 -1.81
C VAL A 70 -18.24 -20.50 -2.31
N GLN A 71 -18.36 -19.34 -1.64
CA GLN A 71 -17.86 -18.05 -2.11
C GLN A 71 -16.36 -18.09 -2.47
N LYS A 72 -15.55 -18.68 -1.58
CA LYS A 72 -14.10 -18.81 -1.79
C LYS A 72 -13.78 -19.65 -3.03
N ALA A 73 -14.47 -20.76 -3.24
CA ALA A 73 -14.25 -21.64 -4.38
C ALA A 73 -14.60 -20.95 -5.70
N GLU A 74 -15.74 -20.23 -5.73
CA GLU A 74 -16.17 -19.48 -6.90
C GLU A 74 -15.17 -18.37 -7.27
N LEU A 75 -14.75 -17.55 -6.29
CA LEU A 75 -13.77 -16.49 -6.51
C LEU A 75 -12.40 -17.03 -6.90
N THR A 76 -12.00 -18.18 -6.35
CA THR A 76 -10.72 -18.83 -6.71
C THR A 76 -10.75 -19.30 -8.17
N ARG A 77 -11.85 -19.92 -8.63
CA ARG A 77 -11.96 -20.36 -10.03
C ARG A 77 -11.94 -19.17 -11.00
N LEU A 78 -12.62 -18.08 -10.64
CA LEU A 78 -12.61 -16.84 -11.42
C LEU A 78 -11.21 -16.19 -11.47
N SER A 79 -10.49 -16.13 -10.34
CA SER A 79 -9.16 -15.52 -10.32
C SER A 79 -8.18 -16.22 -11.26
N HIS A 80 -8.20 -17.56 -11.28
CA HIS A 80 -7.37 -18.34 -12.21
C HIS A 80 -7.74 -18.08 -13.68
N THR A 81 -9.02 -17.88 -13.97
CA THR A 81 -9.48 -17.56 -15.33
C THR A 81 -9.04 -16.16 -15.75
N PHE A 82 -9.14 -15.18 -14.86
CA PHE A 82 -8.74 -13.79 -15.14
C PHE A 82 -7.24 -13.60 -15.33
N LEU A 83 -6.40 -14.48 -14.78
CA LEU A 83 -4.95 -14.47 -15.05
C LEU A 83 -4.61 -14.70 -16.54
N LEU A 84 -5.54 -15.27 -17.32
CA LEU A 84 -5.35 -15.53 -18.74
C LEU A 84 -5.63 -14.30 -19.62
N VAL A 85 -6.20 -13.23 -19.05
CA VAL A 85 -6.65 -12.05 -19.79
C VAL A 85 -5.71 -10.87 -19.50
N PRO A 86 -4.98 -10.35 -20.50
CA PRO A 86 -4.16 -9.16 -20.31
C PRO A 86 -5.05 -7.94 -20.05
N ASN A 87 -4.48 -6.93 -19.39
CA ASN A 87 -5.15 -5.66 -19.08
C ASN A 87 -6.51 -5.78 -18.37
N LEU A 88 -6.68 -6.79 -17.52
CA LEU A 88 -7.88 -6.93 -16.72
C LEU A 88 -7.70 -6.28 -15.34
N HIS A 89 -8.67 -5.45 -14.95
CA HIS A 89 -8.81 -4.93 -13.59
C HIS A 89 -10.07 -5.51 -12.94
N TRP A 90 -9.89 -6.25 -11.85
CA TRP A 90 -10.98 -6.96 -11.18
C TRP A 90 -11.57 -6.13 -10.03
N ILE A 91 -12.80 -5.67 -10.19
CA ILE A 91 -13.53 -4.94 -9.15
C ILE A 91 -14.47 -5.91 -8.44
N VAL A 92 -14.11 -6.30 -7.21
CA VAL A 92 -14.95 -7.15 -6.37
C VAL A 92 -15.76 -6.28 -5.42
N VAL A 93 -17.07 -6.48 -5.40
CA VAL A 93 -18.00 -5.74 -4.54
C VAL A 93 -18.68 -6.70 -3.58
N GLU A 94 -18.36 -6.62 -2.30
CA GLU A 94 -18.98 -7.46 -1.27
C GLU A 94 -20.31 -6.88 -0.76
N ASP A 95 -21.36 -7.70 -0.74
CA ASP A 95 -22.59 -7.44 0.02
C ASP A 95 -22.33 -7.73 1.51
N ALA A 96 -21.68 -6.77 2.16
CA ALA A 96 -21.33 -6.80 3.57
C ALA A 96 -21.17 -5.38 4.13
N GLU A 97 -21.29 -5.24 5.45
CA GLU A 97 -21.04 -3.99 6.17
C GLU A 97 -19.58 -3.52 6.06
N GLY A 98 -18.66 -4.46 5.83
CA GLY A 98 -17.22 -4.22 5.70
C GLY A 98 -16.56 -5.27 4.82
N PRO A 99 -15.31 -5.04 4.36
CA PRO A 99 -14.56 -6.01 3.57
C PRO A 99 -14.20 -7.23 4.42
N SER A 100 -14.40 -8.43 3.87
CA SER A 100 -14.14 -9.68 4.58
C SER A 100 -12.67 -10.07 4.52
N SER A 101 -12.15 -10.63 5.62
CA SER A 101 -10.76 -11.13 5.66
C SER A 101 -10.50 -12.27 4.67
N LEU A 102 -11.54 -13.02 4.32
CA LEU A 102 -11.49 -14.08 3.32
C LEU A 102 -11.21 -13.51 1.92
N VAL A 103 -12.02 -12.53 1.49
CA VAL A 103 -11.89 -11.96 0.15
C VAL A 103 -10.62 -11.12 0.02
N MET A 104 -10.27 -10.35 1.06
CA MET A 104 -8.99 -9.61 1.08
C MET A 104 -7.79 -10.53 0.86
N LYS A 105 -7.70 -11.64 1.61
CA LYS A 105 -6.60 -12.60 1.47
C LYS A 105 -6.61 -13.30 0.11
N LEU A 106 -7.79 -13.61 -0.43
CA LEU A 106 -7.90 -14.23 -1.75
C LEU A 106 -7.35 -13.28 -2.83
N LEU A 107 -7.76 -12.02 -2.80
CA LEU A 107 -7.34 -11.02 -3.79
C LEU A 107 -5.84 -10.71 -3.68
N GLN A 108 -5.30 -10.61 -2.47
CA GLN A 108 -3.86 -10.45 -2.24
C GLN A 108 -3.03 -11.58 -2.88
N HIS A 109 -3.51 -12.83 -2.83
CA HIS A 109 -2.81 -13.96 -3.45
C HIS A 109 -3.14 -14.16 -4.93
N SER A 110 -4.14 -13.46 -5.48
CA SER A 110 -4.61 -13.66 -6.85
C SER A 110 -3.62 -13.17 -7.92
N LYS A 111 -2.68 -12.28 -7.55
CA LYS A 111 -1.74 -11.59 -8.45
C LYS A 111 -2.40 -10.77 -9.56
N LEU A 112 -3.70 -10.50 -9.45
CA LEU A 112 -4.46 -9.66 -10.37
C LEU A 112 -4.45 -8.21 -9.90
N ASN A 113 -4.54 -7.28 -10.85
CA ASN A 113 -4.94 -5.91 -10.53
C ASN A 113 -6.39 -5.93 -10.05
N HIS A 114 -6.64 -5.44 -8.84
CA HIS A 114 -7.96 -5.51 -8.25
C HIS A 114 -8.31 -4.30 -7.38
N THR A 115 -9.61 -4.09 -7.22
CA THR A 115 -10.20 -3.17 -6.23
C THR A 115 -11.25 -3.93 -5.43
N LEU A 116 -11.16 -3.87 -4.10
CA LEU A 116 -12.18 -4.42 -3.21
C LEU A 116 -13.06 -3.29 -2.68
N LEU A 117 -14.36 -3.39 -2.94
CA LEU A 117 -15.40 -2.52 -2.41
C LEU A 117 -16.37 -3.34 -1.57
N HIS A 118 -17.15 -2.66 -0.73
CA HIS A 118 -18.24 -3.30 0.01
C HIS A 118 -19.43 -2.35 0.13
N LYS A 119 -20.64 -2.90 0.03
CA LYS A 119 -21.89 -2.19 0.33
C LYS A 119 -22.97 -3.21 0.66
N PRO A 120 -23.60 -3.15 1.85
CA PRO A 120 -24.68 -4.06 2.19
C PRO A 120 -25.93 -3.76 1.37
N THR A 121 -26.59 -4.80 0.88
CA THR A 121 -27.91 -4.72 0.28
C THR A 121 -28.93 -4.40 1.38
N PRO A 122 -29.78 -3.36 1.23
CA PRO A 122 -30.85 -3.08 2.17
C PRO A 122 -31.75 -4.30 2.36
N LYS A 123 -32.14 -4.59 3.62
CA LYS A 123 -33.02 -5.71 4.01
C LYS A 123 -34.24 -5.93 3.09
N PRO A 124 -35.02 -4.91 2.68
CA PRO A 124 -36.20 -5.14 1.84
C PRO A 124 -35.89 -5.64 0.42
N GLN A 125 -34.66 -5.46 -0.06
CA GLN A 125 -34.22 -5.85 -1.39
C GLN A 125 -33.43 -7.17 -1.38
N LYS A 126 -33.18 -7.73 -0.20
CA LYS A 126 -32.43 -8.98 -0.06
C LYS A 126 -33.31 -10.14 -0.47
N LEU A 127 -32.93 -10.82 -1.55
CA LEU A 127 -33.60 -12.02 -2.00
C LEU A 127 -33.38 -13.13 -0.97
N THR A 128 -34.47 -13.72 -0.48
CA THR A 128 -34.42 -14.91 0.36
C THR A 128 -34.44 -16.13 -0.55
N GLU A 129 -33.49 -17.04 -0.37
CA GLU A 129 -33.56 -18.35 -1.03
C GLU A 129 -34.77 -19.10 -0.47
N LYS A 130 -35.73 -19.46 -1.33
CA LYS A 130 -36.81 -20.35 -0.96
C LYS A 130 -36.22 -21.73 -0.75
N VAL A 131 -36.17 -22.17 0.51
CA VAL A 131 -35.88 -23.56 0.84
C VAL A 131 -37.08 -24.38 0.35
N ASN A 132 -36.90 -25.10 -0.76
CA ASN A 132 -37.86 -26.09 -1.26
C ASN A 132 -37.71 -27.40 -0.48
#